data_AF-A0A8H3DQ39-F1
#
_entry.id   AF-A0A8H3DQ39-F1
#
_cell.length_a   1.000
_cell.length_b   1.000
_cell.length_c   1.000
_cell.angle_alpha   90.00
_cell.angle_beta   90.00
_cell.angle_gamma   90.00
#
_symmetry.space_group_name_H-M   'P 1'
#
loop_
_entity.id
_entity.type
_entity.pdbx_description
1 polymer ?
#
loop_
_entity_poly.entity_id
_entity_poly.type
_entity_poly.pdbx_seq_one_letter_code
_entity_poly.pdbx_strand_id
1 'polypeptide(L)'
;MLVFQLTVSLLAGLASAASIKRAIPVDGIAGFATQNGGTTGGAGGSTTTVTTLAALRAAVLGDSPKIVKISGIITGDGEVVDVGSKTTVLGVGSNSGLTGGGLRVKKASNVIIRNLLLSKSPAPTDLIQIQASTNVWVDHNTFSSDLDHDKDYYDGAFDVSHGSDFVTASWNVFTNHYKTSLVGHSDKNSAEDTGHLRVTYHVTYHHNYFLNVNSRLPSLRFGTGHIYNNYYKNVATSGVDSRQGAQVLVESNVFDTVTSPIATKLHGGYAVQRNNILINTVMNTDLVAGTLTTPPYSYSTDAADTVAGTVAKSAGAGVVTF
;
A
#
# COMPACT_ATOMS: atom_id res chain seq x y z
N MET A 1 50.73 22.72 53.00
CA MET A 1 50.83 22.02 51.71
C MET A 1 49.40 21.70 51.28
N LEU A 2 48.85 22.54 50.40
CA LEU A 2 47.44 22.54 49.99
C LEU A 2 47.27 21.49 48.87
N VAL A 3 46.41 20.49 49.05
CA VAL A 3 46.04 19.55 47.97
C VAL A 3 44.63 19.92 47.51
N PHE A 4 44.54 20.43 46.28
CA PHE A 4 43.30 20.76 45.59
C PHE A 4 42.60 19.46 45.16
N GLN A 5 41.32 19.32 45.55
CA GLN A 5 40.46 18.21 45.14
C GLN A 5 39.69 18.65 43.90
N LEU A 6 40.01 18.05 42.74
CA LEU A 6 39.36 18.34 41.45
C LEU A 6 38.08 17.51 41.33
N THR A 7 36.92 18.13 41.52
CA THR A 7 35.62 17.53 41.22
C THR A 7 35.31 17.71 39.73
N VAL A 8 35.33 16.62 38.96
CA VAL A 8 34.84 16.60 37.58
C VAL A 8 33.34 16.39 37.61
N SER A 9 32.57 17.45 37.37
CA SER A 9 31.12 17.38 37.18
C SER A 9 30.82 16.94 35.74
N LEU A 10 30.39 15.68 35.57
CA LEU A 10 29.92 15.16 34.30
C LEU A 10 28.50 15.74 34.03
N LEU A 11 28.39 16.78 33.21
CA LEU A 11 27.08 17.20 32.69
C LEU A 11 26.62 16.16 31.66
N ALA A 12 25.68 15.30 32.06
CA ALA A 12 24.90 14.50 31.14
C ALA A 12 23.94 15.43 30.38
N GLY A 13 24.31 15.81 29.16
CA GLY A 13 23.41 16.49 28.24
C GLY A 13 22.28 15.55 27.85
N LEU A 14 21.08 15.80 28.36
CA LEU A 14 19.84 15.24 27.82
C LEU A 14 19.65 15.80 26.41
N ALA A 15 20.02 15.03 25.40
CA ALA A 15 19.62 15.29 24.03
C ALA A 15 18.10 15.22 23.97
N SER A 16 17.44 16.37 23.88
CA SER A 16 16.05 16.46 23.46
C SER A 16 15.95 15.79 22.09
N ALA A 17 15.30 14.63 22.03
CA ALA A 17 14.88 14.05 20.77
C ALA A 17 13.93 15.06 20.12
N ALA A 18 14.42 15.80 19.12
CA ALA A 18 13.59 16.65 18.30
C ALA A 18 12.46 15.77 17.77
N SER A 19 11.22 16.11 18.10
CA SER A 19 10.05 15.47 17.51
C SER A 19 10.08 15.75 16.02
N ILE A 20 10.56 14.79 15.22
CA ILE A 20 10.53 14.89 13.76
C ILE A 20 9.06 15.00 13.37
N LYS A 21 8.67 16.21 12.95
CA LYS A 21 7.31 16.50 12.52
C LYS A 21 7.08 15.77 11.19
N ARG A 22 6.30 14.69 11.23
CA ARG A 22 5.96 13.90 10.03
C ARG A 22 5.15 14.74 9.05
N ALA A 23 5.32 14.44 7.77
CA ALA A 23 4.59 15.04 6.66
C ALA A 23 3.08 14.76 6.72
N ILE A 24 2.70 13.54 7.09
CA ILE A 24 1.30 13.08 7.16
C ILE A 24 1.09 12.36 8.50
N PRO A 25 -0.04 12.59 9.20
CA PRO A 25 -0.39 11.79 10.38
C PRO A 25 -0.46 10.30 10.00
N VAL A 26 -0.04 9.41 10.90
CA VAL A 26 -0.17 7.95 10.70
C VAL A 26 -1.61 7.56 10.35
N ASP A 27 -2.60 8.24 10.94
CA ASP A 27 -4.02 7.98 10.73
C ASP A 27 -4.65 8.81 9.57
N GLY A 28 -3.85 9.60 8.84
CA GLY A 28 -4.34 10.53 7.82
C GLY A 28 -4.38 9.95 6.41
N ILE A 29 -5.47 10.21 5.68
CA ILE A 29 -5.52 9.95 4.23
C ILE A 29 -4.75 11.03 3.45
N ALA A 30 -4.00 10.60 2.45
CA ALA A 30 -3.37 11.46 1.46
C ALA A 30 -3.47 10.78 0.08
N GLY A 31 -2.87 11.38 -0.95
CA GLY A 31 -2.81 10.73 -2.24
C GLY A 31 -4.06 10.89 -3.10
N PHE A 32 -4.13 10.10 -4.16
CA PHE A 32 -5.22 10.17 -5.15
C PHE A 32 -6.60 9.84 -4.57
N ALA A 33 -6.70 9.07 -3.48
CA ALA A 33 -7.99 8.80 -2.84
C ALA A 33 -8.62 10.06 -2.20
N THR A 34 -7.86 11.14 -2.02
CA THR A 34 -8.38 12.46 -1.59
C THR A 34 -9.03 13.25 -2.72
N GLN A 35 -8.73 12.90 -3.97
CA GLN A 35 -9.24 13.57 -5.15
C GLN A 35 -10.64 13.05 -5.52
N ASN A 36 -11.26 13.60 -6.54
CA ASN A 36 -12.57 13.15 -7.02
C ASN A 36 -13.66 13.10 -5.92
N GLY A 37 -13.69 14.11 -5.04
CA GLY A 37 -14.64 14.18 -3.92
C GLY A 37 -14.20 13.43 -2.65
N GLY A 38 -13.07 12.71 -2.70
CA GLY A 38 -12.45 12.07 -1.54
C GLY A 38 -13.02 10.70 -1.17
N THR A 39 -12.41 10.08 -0.15
CA THR A 39 -12.81 8.78 0.39
C THR A 39 -13.15 8.91 1.88
N THR A 40 -14.40 8.67 2.23
CA THR A 40 -14.95 8.68 3.59
C THR A 40 -15.45 7.32 4.06
N GLY A 41 -15.49 6.32 3.17
CA GLY A 41 -16.03 4.99 3.44
C GLY A 41 -17.48 5.06 3.93
N GLY A 42 -17.75 4.35 5.03
CA GLY A 42 -19.04 4.28 5.69
C GLY A 42 -19.30 5.30 6.79
N ALA A 43 -18.54 6.41 6.84
CA ALA A 43 -18.78 7.48 7.80
C ALA A 43 -20.26 7.93 7.81
N GLY A 44 -20.84 8.08 9.00
CA GLY A 44 -22.26 8.40 9.18
C GLY A 44 -23.22 7.21 9.01
N GLY A 45 -22.69 6.02 8.71
CA GLY A 45 -23.44 4.78 8.54
C GLY A 45 -23.64 3.98 9.82
N SER A 46 -24.34 2.84 9.68
CA SER A 46 -24.45 1.85 10.76
C SER A 46 -23.11 1.16 11.02
N THR A 47 -22.89 0.68 12.24
CA THR A 47 -21.70 -0.11 12.61
C THR A 47 -22.12 -1.52 13.00
N THR A 48 -21.48 -2.52 12.42
CA THR A 48 -21.72 -3.94 12.71
C THR A 48 -20.40 -4.66 12.96
N THR A 49 -20.33 -5.47 14.02
CA THR A 49 -19.17 -6.36 14.27
C THR A 49 -19.46 -7.77 13.77
N VAL A 50 -18.51 -8.36 13.06
CA VAL A 50 -18.60 -9.71 12.48
C VAL A 50 -17.42 -10.58 12.91
N THR A 51 -17.69 -11.87 13.08
CA THR A 51 -16.70 -12.88 13.50
C THR A 51 -16.72 -14.13 12.62
N THR A 52 -17.59 -14.17 11.61
CA THR A 52 -17.73 -15.30 10.68
C THR A 52 -17.77 -14.83 9.23
N LEU A 53 -17.36 -15.70 8.30
CA LEU A 53 -17.35 -15.39 6.88
C LEU A 53 -18.75 -15.05 6.35
N ALA A 54 -19.78 -15.80 6.78
CA ALA A 54 -21.17 -15.55 6.38
C ALA A 54 -21.67 -14.18 6.86
N ALA A 55 -21.35 -13.80 8.11
CA ALA A 55 -21.72 -12.49 8.65
C ALA A 55 -20.96 -11.36 7.94
N LEU A 56 -19.67 -11.55 7.65
CA LEU A 56 -18.87 -10.60 6.88
C LEU A 56 -19.49 -10.37 5.49
N ARG A 57 -19.75 -11.44 4.73
CA ARG A 57 -20.40 -11.36 3.41
C ARG A 57 -21.71 -10.60 3.46
N ALA A 58 -22.57 -10.90 4.43
CA ALA A 58 -23.85 -10.19 4.56
C ALA A 58 -23.67 -8.71 4.90
N ALA A 59 -22.73 -8.38 5.79
CA ALA A 59 -22.57 -7.03 6.32
C ALA A 59 -21.97 -6.03 5.32
N VAL A 60 -21.16 -6.47 4.36
CA VAL A 60 -20.45 -5.57 3.42
C VAL A 60 -21.22 -5.28 2.13
N LEU A 61 -22.40 -5.87 1.93
CA LEU A 61 -23.18 -5.70 0.71
C LEU A 61 -23.93 -4.36 0.63
N GLY A 62 -24.19 -3.95 -0.62
CA GLY A 62 -25.00 -2.77 -0.97
C GLY A 62 -24.29 -1.44 -0.72
N ASP A 63 -24.94 -0.34 -1.10
CA ASP A 63 -24.28 0.97 -1.26
C ASP A 63 -24.64 2.03 -0.21
N SER A 64 -25.36 1.64 0.84
CA SER A 64 -25.63 2.52 1.98
C SER A 64 -24.39 2.64 2.88
N PRO A 65 -24.06 3.84 3.41
CA PRO A 65 -22.94 4.03 4.33
C PRO A 65 -22.95 3.01 5.47
N LYS A 66 -21.83 2.30 5.68
CA LYS A 66 -21.70 1.30 6.74
C LYS A 66 -20.25 1.04 7.16
N ILE A 67 -20.07 0.76 8.45
CA ILE A 67 -18.80 0.34 9.04
C ILE A 67 -18.93 -1.12 9.48
N VAL A 68 -18.12 -1.99 8.89
CA VAL A 68 -18.07 -3.42 9.22
C VAL A 68 -16.77 -3.70 9.96
N LYS A 69 -16.88 -4.00 11.26
CA LYS A 69 -15.76 -4.34 12.13
C LYS A 69 -15.55 -5.85 12.14
N ILE A 70 -14.39 -6.32 11.70
CA ILE A 70 -13.96 -7.71 11.86
C ILE A 70 -13.31 -7.86 13.23
N SER A 71 -13.77 -8.84 14.02
CA SER A 71 -13.19 -9.17 15.33
C SER A 71 -12.67 -10.60 15.33
N GLY A 72 -11.35 -10.75 15.38
CA GLY A 72 -10.67 -12.03 15.23
C GLY A 72 -10.33 -12.36 13.77
N ILE A 73 -9.63 -13.47 13.56
CA ILE A 73 -9.29 -13.96 12.22
C ILE A 73 -10.44 -14.80 11.69
N ILE A 74 -11.09 -14.34 10.62
CA ILE A 74 -12.07 -15.11 9.88
C ILE A 74 -11.34 -16.07 8.93
N THR A 75 -11.72 -17.34 8.93
CA THR A 75 -11.27 -18.31 7.91
C THR A 75 -12.16 -18.21 6.68
N GLY A 76 -11.56 -17.91 5.54
CA GLY A 76 -12.16 -17.91 4.22
C GLY A 76 -12.30 -19.30 3.63
N ASP A 77 -12.96 -19.37 2.49
CA ASP A 77 -13.27 -20.59 1.73
C ASP A 77 -12.56 -20.63 0.36
N GLY A 78 -11.51 -19.81 0.19
CA GLY A 78 -10.78 -19.60 -1.06
C GLY A 78 -11.39 -18.54 -1.98
N GLU A 79 -12.60 -18.07 -1.67
CA GLU A 79 -13.34 -17.14 -2.53
C GLU A 79 -13.20 -15.68 -2.09
N VAL A 80 -13.63 -14.79 -2.99
CA VAL A 80 -13.74 -13.35 -2.71
C VAL A 80 -14.98 -13.03 -1.86
N VAL A 81 -14.85 -11.98 -1.05
CA VAL A 81 -15.95 -11.25 -0.42
C VAL A 81 -16.11 -9.91 -1.15
N ASP A 82 -17.22 -9.75 -1.87
CA ASP A 82 -17.52 -8.51 -2.58
C ASP A 82 -17.99 -7.40 -1.61
N VAL A 83 -17.27 -6.28 -1.60
CA VAL A 83 -17.52 -5.11 -0.75
C VAL A 83 -18.23 -4.02 -1.56
N GLY A 84 -19.41 -3.59 -1.10
CA GLY A 84 -20.22 -2.55 -1.74
C GLY A 84 -19.72 -1.13 -1.47
N SER A 85 -20.30 -0.14 -2.16
CA SER A 85 -19.91 1.26 -2.04
C SER A 85 -20.16 1.83 -0.64
N LYS A 86 -19.45 2.91 -0.28
CA LYS A 86 -19.62 3.61 1.01
C LYS A 86 -19.44 2.68 2.21
N THR A 87 -18.44 1.80 2.12
CA THR A 87 -18.16 0.81 3.15
C THR A 87 -16.80 1.06 3.75
N THR A 88 -16.71 0.97 5.09
CA THR A 88 -15.45 0.85 5.80
C THR A 88 -15.36 -0.54 6.39
N VAL A 89 -14.39 -1.36 5.97
CA VAL A 89 -14.05 -2.63 6.61
C VAL A 89 -12.86 -2.41 7.54
N LEU A 90 -13.03 -2.67 8.83
CA LEU A 90 -12.05 -2.37 9.88
C LEU A 90 -11.70 -3.62 10.69
N GLY A 91 -10.43 -3.88 10.95
CA GLY A 91 -10.03 -4.84 11.98
C GLY A 91 -10.09 -4.23 13.39
N VAL A 92 -10.63 -4.99 14.34
CA VAL A 92 -10.63 -4.63 15.78
C VAL A 92 -9.33 -5.08 16.44
N GLY A 93 -8.64 -4.19 17.14
CA GLY A 93 -7.35 -4.49 17.76
C GLY A 93 -6.27 -4.93 16.76
N SER A 94 -5.32 -5.75 17.21
CA SER A 94 -4.18 -6.19 16.39
C SER A 94 -4.36 -7.55 15.70
N ASN A 95 -5.39 -8.30 16.06
CA ASN A 95 -5.55 -9.72 15.70
C ASN A 95 -6.85 -9.98 14.92
N SER A 96 -7.21 -9.07 14.02
CA SER A 96 -8.45 -9.14 13.24
C SER A 96 -8.18 -9.12 11.75
N GLY A 97 -8.93 -9.92 10.99
CA GLY A 97 -8.56 -10.15 9.59
C GLY A 97 -9.27 -11.30 8.90
N LEU A 98 -8.74 -11.68 7.74
CA LEU A 98 -9.22 -12.76 6.89
C LEU A 98 -8.02 -13.60 6.43
N THR A 99 -8.10 -14.92 6.61
CA THR A 99 -7.13 -15.86 6.05
C THR A 99 -7.82 -16.82 5.10
N GLY A 100 -7.15 -17.27 4.02
CA GLY A 100 -7.75 -18.26 3.12
C GLY A 100 -8.86 -17.71 2.22
N GLY A 101 -8.79 -16.43 1.84
CA GLY A 101 -9.72 -15.76 0.94
C GLY A 101 -9.38 -14.28 0.80
N GLY A 102 -10.18 -13.54 0.03
CA GLY A 102 -9.88 -12.15 -0.33
C GLY A 102 -11.06 -11.20 -0.22
N LEU A 103 -10.79 -9.89 -0.23
CA LEU A 103 -11.80 -8.85 -0.37
C LEU A 103 -11.77 -8.28 -1.79
N ARG A 104 -12.93 -8.04 -2.39
CA ARG A 104 -13.02 -7.42 -3.71
C ARG A 104 -13.93 -6.20 -3.69
N VAL A 105 -13.41 -5.06 -4.12
CA VAL A 105 -14.17 -3.85 -4.40
C VAL A 105 -14.41 -3.82 -5.91
N LYS A 106 -15.64 -4.09 -6.34
CA LYS A 106 -15.98 -4.22 -7.77
C LYS A 106 -17.15 -3.31 -8.15
N LYS A 107 -16.95 -2.47 -9.16
CA LYS A 107 -17.97 -1.49 -9.61
C LYS A 107 -18.52 -0.65 -8.45
N ALA A 108 -17.65 -0.31 -7.50
CA ALA A 108 -18.02 0.38 -6.28
C ALA A 108 -17.20 1.66 -6.12
N SER A 109 -17.63 2.52 -5.20
CA SER A 109 -16.90 3.75 -4.89
C SER A 109 -16.91 4.07 -3.41
N ASN A 110 -15.94 4.86 -2.98
CA ASN A 110 -15.84 5.37 -1.61
C ASN A 110 -15.73 4.21 -0.59
N VAL A 111 -14.64 3.47 -0.64
CA VAL A 111 -14.41 2.30 0.23
C VAL A 111 -13.11 2.45 1.02
N ILE A 112 -13.14 2.08 2.29
CA ILE A 112 -11.96 2.02 3.16
C ILE A 112 -11.78 0.56 3.62
N ILE A 113 -10.57 0.01 3.46
CA ILE A 113 -10.20 -1.31 3.99
C ILE A 113 -8.98 -1.12 4.87
N ARG A 114 -9.11 -1.41 6.17
CA ARG A 114 -8.12 -0.92 7.13
C ARG A 114 -7.93 -1.79 8.37
N ASN A 115 -6.68 -1.83 8.85
CA ASN A 115 -6.28 -2.51 10.08
C ASN A 115 -6.51 -4.04 10.06
N LEU A 116 -6.37 -4.69 8.90
CA LEU A 116 -6.62 -6.13 8.75
C LEU A 116 -5.32 -6.92 8.59
N LEU A 117 -5.26 -8.08 9.26
CA LEU A 117 -4.36 -9.17 8.92
C LEU A 117 -4.98 -9.97 7.76
N LEU A 118 -4.39 -9.92 6.58
CA LEU A 118 -4.88 -10.58 5.37
C LEU A 118 -3.85 -11.62 4.94
N SER A 119 -4.23 -12.90 4.91
CA SER A 119 -3.24 -13.94 4.61
C SER A 119 -3.69 -15.14 3.79
N LYS A 120 -2.74 -15.73 3.06
CA LYS A 120 -2.85 -17.08 2.47
C LYS A 120 -4.11 -17.28 1.62
N SER A 121 -4.49 -16.30 0.81
CA SER A 121 -5.59 -16.46 -0.13
C SER A 121 -5.13 -17.28 -1.34
N PRO A 122 -5.64 -18.51 -1.53
CA PRO A 122 -5.19 -19.37 -2.63
C PRO A 122 -5.53 -18.73 -3.97
N ALA A 123 -4.68 -18.99 -4.97
CA ALA A 123 -4.99 -18.61 -6.34
C ALA A 123 -6.34 -19.24 -6.78
N PRO A 124 -7.17 -18.53 -7.55
CA PRO A 124 -6.89 -17.25 -8.23
C PRO A 124 -7.30 -16.00 -7.42
N THR A 125 -7.54 -16.13 -6.12
CA THR A 125 -8.07 -15.02 -5.31
C THR A 125 -6.94 -14.22 -4.68
N ASP A 126 -6.85 -12.93 -5.02
CA ASP A 126 -5.95 -11.99 -4.32
C ASP A 126 -6.48 -11.60 -2.95
N LEU A 127 -5.60 -11.15 -2.03
CA LEU A 127 -6.02 -10.69 -0.70
C LEU A 127 -6.91 -9.44 -0.77
N ILE A 128 -6.57 -8.46 -1.62
CA ILE A 128 -7.46 -7.35 -2.00
C ILE A 128 -7.44 -7.15 -3.51
N GLN A 129 -8.64 -7.05 -4.09
CA GLN A 129 -8.88 -6.75 -5.50
C GLN A 129 -9.71 -5.48 -5.64
N ILE A 130 -9.25 -4.53 -6.45
CA ILE A 130 -10.01 -3.34 -6.82
C ILE A 130 -10.24 -3.39 -8.33
N GLN A 131 -11.51 -3.49 -8.74
CA GLN A 131 -11.91 -3.68 -10.14
C GLN A 131 -12.99 -2.67 -10.53
N ALA A 132 -12.79 -1.90 -11.59
CA ALA A 132 -13.72 -0.88 -12.08
C ALA A 132 -14.30 0.00 -10.96
N SER A 133 -13.45 0.41 -10.01
CA SER A 133 -13.86 1.11 -8.78
C SER A 133 -13.09 2.40 -8.58
N THR A 134 -13.67 3.34 -7.82
CA THR A 134 -13.07 4.66 -7.58
C THR A 134 -13.02 5.03 -6.11
N ASN A 135 -12.06 5.89 -5.72
CA ASN A 135 -11.98 6.44 -4.36
C ASN A 135 -11.87 5.35 -3.30
N VAL A 136 -10.80 4.55 -3.38
CA VAL A 136 -10.55 3.45 -2.44
C VAL A 136 -9.29 3.73 -1.63
N TRP A 137 -9.39 3.58 -0.31
CA TRP A 137 -8.27 3.73 0.62
C TRP A 137 -7.97 2.41 1.34
N VAL A 138 -6.77 1.89 1.13
CA VAL A 138 -6.27 0.65 1.73
C VAL A 138 -5.16 1.02 2.71
N ASP A 139 -5.44 0.93 4.00
CA ASP A 139 -4.58 1.54 5.02
C ASP A 139 -4.26 0.60 6.19
N HIS A 140 -3.02 0.60 6.68
CA HIS A 140 -2.65 -0.17 7.88
C HIS A 140 -3.02 -1.66 7.84
N ASN A 141 -3.00 -2.29 6.67
CA ASN A 141 -3.21 -3.73 6.58
C ASN A 141 -1.86 -4.45 6.55
N THR A 142 -1.84 -5.70 6.98
CA THR A 142 -0.70 -6.60 6.79
C THR A 142 -1.12 -7.72 5.86
N PHE A 143 -0.47 -7.79 4.70
CA PHE A 143 -0.65 -8.80 3.68
C PHE A 143 0.47 -9.83 3.80
N SER A 144 0.12 -11.11 3.89
CA SER A 144 1.11 -12.17 3.94
C SER A 144 0.69 -13.47 3.27
N SER A 145 1.68 -14.24 2.82
CA SER A 145 1.49 -15.62 2.42
C SER A 145 2.65 -16.46 2.96
N ASP A 146 3.31 -17.20 2.09
CA ASP A 146 4.62 -17.81 2.33
C ASP A 146 5.44 -17.77 1.02
N LEU A 147 6.71 -18.15 1.13
CA LEU A 147 7.62 -18.31 -0.01
C LEU A 147 8.00 -19.79 -0.23
N ASP A 148 7.36 -20.70 0.51
CA ASP A 148 7.67 -22.13 0.52
C ASP A 148 6.95 -22.87 -0.61
N HIS A 149 5.85 -22.31 -1.11
CA HIS A 149 5.17 -22.76 -2.33
C HIS A 149 5.76 -22.11 -3.59
N ASP A 150 5.34 -22.61 -4.77
CA ASP A 150 5.63 -21.93 -6.02
C ASP A 150 4.86 -20.60 -6.15
N LYS A 151 5.35 -19.74 -7.05
CA LYS A 151 4.85 -18.38 -7.24
C LYS A 151 3.38 -18.27 -7.65
N ASP A 152 2.75 -19.35 -8.11
CA ASP A 152 1.37 -19.36 -8.58
C ASP A 152 0.41 -20.11 -7.65
N TYR A 153 0.89 -20.64 -6.52
CA TYR A 153 0.03 -21.19 -5.47
C TYR A 153 -0.88 -20.13 -4.85
N TYR A 154 -0.32 -18.93 -4.62
CA TYR A 154 -1.07 -17.72 -4.31
C TYR A 154 -1.03 -16.78 -5.53
N ASP A 155 -2.04 -15.92 -5.68
CA ASP A 155 -2.04 -14.90 -6.73
C ASP A 155 -1.50 -13.55 -6.24
N GLY A 156 -2.27 -12.48 -6.30
CA GLY A 156 -1.91 -11.14 -5.86
C GLY A 156 -2.07 -10.90 -4.36
N ALA A 157 -1.31 -9.97 -3.79
CA ALA A 157 -1.65 -9.41 -2.48
C ALA A 157 -2.60 -8.21 -2.62
N PHE A 158 -2.30 -7.28 -3.51
CA PHE A 158 -3.10 -6.08 -3.71
C PHE A 158 -3.13 -5.65 -5.17
N ASP A 159 -4.24 -5.94 -5.86
CA ASP A 159 -4.37 -5.67 -7.28
C ASP A 159 -5.43 -4.61 -7.59
N VAL A 160 -5.09 -3.71 -8.52
CA VAL A 160 -5.93 -2.62 -9.02
C VAL A 160 -6.06 -2.79 -10.53
N SER A 161 -7.27 -2.98 -11.04
CA SER A 161 -7.48 -3.34 -12.44
C SER A 161 -8.80 -2.81 -12.99
N HIS A 162 -9.04 -3.07 -14.28
CA HIS A 162 -10.28 -2.71 -14.99
C HIS A 162 -10.60 -1.22 -14.87
N GLY A 163 -9.61 -0.37 -15.15
CA GLY A 163 -9.76 1.10 -15.10
C GLY A 163 -10.06 1.69 -13.72
N SER A 164 -9.78 0.97 -12.63
CA SER A 164 -9.94 1.53 -11.28
C SER A 164 -9.07 2.77 -11.07
N ASP A 165 -9.60 3.79 -10.40
CA ASP A 165 -8.97 5.11 -10.30
C ASP A 165 -9.11 5.70 -8.88
N PHE A 166 -8.31 6.71 -8.54
CA PHE A 166 -8.31 7.38 -7.24
C PHE A 166 -8.11 6.41 -6.07
N VAL A 167 -7.02 5.64 -6.14
CA VAL A 167 -6.68 4.62 -5.14
C VAL A 167 -5.47 5.08 -4.32
N THR A 168 -5.50 4.83 -3.01
CA THR A 168 -4.33 5.03 -2.15
C THR A 168 -4.12 3.81 -1.28
N ALA A 169 -2.91 3.25 -1.34
CA ALA A 169 -2.39 2.26 -0.42
C ALA A 169 -1.38 2.92 0.51
N SER A 170 -1.69 3.01 1.80
CA SER A 170 -0.82 3.67 2.78
C SER A 170 -0.56 2.83 4.02
N TRP A 171 0.65 2.95 4.58
CA TRP A 171 0.99 2.31 5.86
C TRP A 171 0.72 0.81 5.90
N ASN A 172 0.69 0.11 4.77
CA ASN A 172 0.50 -1.34 4.75
C ASN A 172 1.83 -2.06 4.89
N VAL A 173 1.80 -3.30 5.38
CA VAL A 173 2.93 -4.23 5.31
C VAL A 173 2.60 -5.30 4.29
N PHE A 174 3.47 -5.51 3.31
CA PHE A 174 3.43 -6.63 2.38
C PHE A 174 4.62 -7.52 2.68
N THR A 175 4.40 -8.78 3.06
CA THR A 175 5.51 -9.65 3.45
C THR A 175 5.36 -11.11 3.06
N ASN A 176 6.47 -11.74 2.68
CA ASN A 176 6.56 -13.15 2.31
C ASN A 176 5.54 -13.52 1.21
N HIS A 177 5.63 -12.84 0.08
CA HIS A 177 4.69 -12.98 -1.04
C HIS A 177 5.39 -12.83 -2.41
N TYR A 178 4.94 -13.58 -3.41
CA TYR A 178 5.57 -13.57 -4.74
C TYR A 178 5.09 -12.42 -5.64
N LYS A 179 3.78 -12.33 -5.90
CA LYS A 179 3.19 -11.35 -6.84
C LYS A 179 2.47 -10.27 -6.03
N THR A 180 3.18 -9.23 -5.61
CA THR A 180 2.65 -8.37 -4.54
C THR A 180 1.52 -7.44 -5.01
N SER A 181 1.77 -6.57 -5.98
CA SER A 181 0.77 -5.59 -6.40
C SER A 181 0.79 -5.30 -7.89
N LEU A 182 -0.29 -5.62 -8.57
CA LEU A 182 -0.52 -5.32 -9.98
C LEU A 182 -1.42 -4.09 -10.13
N VAL A 183 -1.06 -3.18 -11.03
CA VAL A 183 -1.91 -2.08 -11.47
C VAL A 183 -2.06 -2.15 -12.99
N GLY A 184 -3.26 -2.50 -13.46
CA GLY A 184 -3.56 -2.80 -14.86
C GLY A 184 -3.19 -4.23 -15.23
N HIS A 185 -4.19 -5.08 -15.50
CA HIS A 185 -4.03 -6.54 -15.52
C HIS A 185 -3.56 -7.14 -16.86
N SER A 186 -3.67 -6.42 -17.97
CA SER A 186 -3.38 -6.96 -19.31
C SER A 186 -2.77 -5.92 -20.25
N ASP A 187 -1.75 -6.34 -21.01
CA ASP A 187 -1.09 -5.49 -22.03
C ASP A 187 -2.01 -5.22 -23.24
N LYS A 188 -3.04 -6.05 -23.45
CA LYS A 188 -4.00 -5.94 -24.56
C LYS A 188 -5.33 -5.31 -24.15
N ASN A 189 -5.47 -5.01 -22.87
CA ASN A 189 -6.67 -4.37 -22.37
C ASN A 189 -6.65 -2.85 -22.60
N SER A 190 -5.70 -2.35 -23.39
CA SER A 190 -5.65 -0.95 -23.78
C SER A 190 -6.95 -0.48 -24.44
N ALA A 191 -7.82 -1.29 -25.04
CA ALA A 191 -9.11 -0.76 -25.52
C ALA A 191 -10.11 -0.42 -24.39
N GLU A 192 -10.12 -1.21 -23.30
CA GLU A 192 -10.89 -0.93 -22.08
C GLU A 192 -10.16 0.10 -21.20
N ASP A 193 -8.83 0.06 -21.18
CA ASP A 193 -7.96 0.89 -20.35
C ASP A 193 -7.52 2.21 -21.05
N THR A 194 -7.65 2.32 -22.39
CA THR A 194 -7.25 3.45 -23.26
C THR A 194 -8.37 3.73 -24.29
N GLY A 195 -9.08 4.85 -24.17
CA GLY A 195 -10.12 5.25 -25.14
C GLY A 195 -11.45 5.71 -24.53
N HIS A 196 -11.66 5.50 -23.23
CA HIS A 196 -12.57 6.34 -22.46
C HIS A 196 -11.81 7.63 -22.13
N LEU A 197 -12.35 8.80 -22.47
CA LEU A 197 -11.62 10.09 -22.57
C LEU A 197 -10.85 10.59 -21.31
N ARG A 198 -10.78 9.84 -20.19
CA ARG A 198 -10.03 10.09 -18.96
C ARG A 198 -9.89 8.77 -18.16
N VAL A 199 -9.09 7.80 -18.62
CA VAL A 199 -8.80 6.58 -17.82
C VAL A 199 -7.31 6.51 -17.57
N THR A 200 -6.98 6.67 -16.30
CA THR A 200 -5.64 6.78 -15.74
C THR A 200 -5.76 6.03 -14.43
N TYR A 201 -5.07 4.91 -14.25
CA TYR A 201 -4.91 4.36 -12.91
C TYR A 201 -4.17 5.41 -12.09
N HIS A 202 -4.85 6.21 -11.27
CA HIS A 202 -4.16 7.09 -10.35
C HIS A 202 -4.03 6.40 -9.00
N VAL A 203 -2.87 5.79 -8.79
CA VAL A 203 -2.59 5.03 -7.57
C VAL A 203 -1.48 5.72 -6.79
N THR A 204 -1.70 5.88 -5.50
CA THR A 204 -0.68 6.36 -4.56
C THR A 204 -0.24 5.22 -3.67
N TYR A 205 1.07 5.04 -3.53
CA TYR A 205 1.68 4.18 -2.52
C TYR A 205 2.51 5.05 -1.60
N HIS A 206 2.18 5.12 -0.32
CA HIS A 206 3.06 5.78 0.64
C HIS A 206 3.19 5.10 1.98
N HIS A 207 4.38 5.18 2.56
CA HIS A 207 4.66 4.62 3.88
C HIS A 207 4.36 3.11 4.00
N ASN A 208 4.31 2.39 2.88
CA ASN A 208 4.16 0.95 2.90
C ASN A 208 5.52 0.28 3.14
N TYR A 209 5.49 -0.86 3.82
CA TYR A 209 6.64 -1.72 4.04
C TYR A 209 6.54 -2.97 3.14
N PHE A 210 7.43 -3.09 2.18
CA PHE A 210 7.59 -4.30 1.36
C PHE A 210 8.77 -5.11 1.89
N LEU A 211 8.51 -6.22 2.58
CA LEU A 211 9.52 -6.99 3.32
C LEU A 211 9.54 -8.46 2.89
N ASN A 212 10.67 -8.94 2.37
CA ASN A 212 10.82 -10.33 1.92
C ASN A 212 9.77 -10.70 0.86
N VAL A 213 9.69 -9.91 -0.19
CA VAL A 213 8.74 -10.11 -1.29
C VAL A 213 9.49 -10.34 -2.59
N ASN A 214 8.87 -11.00 -3.57
CA ASN A 214 9.55 -11.30 -4.82
C ASN A 214 9.50 -10.11 -5.79
N SER A 215 8.29 -9.70 -6.20
CA SER A 215 8.09 -8.79 -7.34
C SER A 215 6.83 -7.91 -7.23
N ARG A 216 6.69 -6.98 -8.19
CA ARG A 216 5.50 -6.14 -8.45
C ARG A 216 5.19 -5.15 -7.31
N LEU A 217 6.00 -4.12 -7.11
CA LEU A 217 5.90 -3.22 -5.93
C LEU A 217 5.68 -1.70 -6.23
N PRO A 218 4.71 -1.29 -7.07
CA PRO A 218 3.79 -2.11 -7.88
C PRO A 218 4.36 -2.40 -9.28
N SER A 219 3.74 -3.35 -9.99
CA SER A 219 3.83 -3.44 -11.47
C SER A 219 2.68 -2.66 -12.09
N LEU A 220 2.96 -1.47 -12.64
CA LEU A 220 1.96 -0.51 -13.11
C LEU A 220 1.97 -0.36 -14.64
N ARG A 221 0.79 -0.45 -15.26
CA ARG A 221 0.56 -0.23 -16.69
C ARG A 221 -0.31 1.00 -16.95
N PHE A 222 -0.04 1.70 -18.06
CA PHE A 222 -0.82 2.81 -18.64
C PHE A 222 -0.98 4.08 -17.79
N GLY A 223 -1.30 3.95 -16.50
CA GLY A 223 -1.68 5.05 -15.61
C GLY A 223 -0.53 5.78 -14.94
N THR A 224 -0.86 6.42 -13.82
CA THR A 224 0.00 7.33 -13.06
C THR A 224 0.20 6.81 -11.64
N GLY A 225 1.45 6.53 -11.26
CA GLY A 225 1.80 6.10 -9.91
C GLY A 225 2.56 7.17 -9.14
N HIS A 226 2.06 7.60 -7.98
CA HIS A 226 2.86 8.39 -7.05
C HIS A 226 3.30 7.52 -5.88
N ILE A 227 4.60 7.27 -5.79
CA ILE A 227 5.19 6.24 -4.93
C ILE A 227 6.23 6.93 -4.05
N TYR A 228 5.89 7.18 -2.79
CA TYR A 228 6.75 7.97 -1.92
C TYR A 228 6.84 7.48 -0.47
N ASN A 229 7.98 7.72 0.18
CA ASN A 229 8.22 7.31 1.56
C ASN A 229 7.91 5.83 1.87
N ASN A 230 8.01 4.92 0.89
CA ASN A 230 7.90 3.48 1.13
C ASN A 230 9.26 2.91 1.53
N TYR A 231 9.24 1.82 2.29
CA TYR A 231 10.44 1.04 2.61
C TYR A 231 10.37 -0.32 1.92
N TYR A 232 11.36 -0.60 1.07
CA TYR A 232 11.54 -1.86 0.38
C TYR A 232 12.74 -2.57 0.99
N LYS A 233 12.55 -3.78 1.50
CA LYS A 233 13.61 -4.58 2.12
C LYS A 233 13.56 -6.02 1.65
N ASN A 234 14.71 -6.54 1.22
CA ASN A 234 14.86 -7.93 0.76
C ASN A 234 13.87 -8.25 -0.38
N VAL A 235 14.01 -7.54 -1.50
CA VAL A 235 13.16 -7.73 -2.68
C VAL A 235 13.91 -8.56 -3.71
N ALA A 236 13.42 -9.77 -3.97
CA ALA A 236 14.19 -10.78 -4.71
C ALA A 236 14.38 -10.46 -6.20
N THR A 237 13.38 -9.89 -6.86
CA THR A 237 13.44 -9.65 -8.31
C THR A 237 13.21 -8.19 -8.69
N SER A 238 12.05 -7.60 -8.41
CA SER A 238 11.73 -6.23 -8.83
C SER A 238 10.90 -5.43 -7.83
N GLY A 239 11.25 -4.16 -7.71
CA GLY A 239 10.54 -3.12 -6.96
C GLY A 239 9.44 -2.49 -7.80
N VAL A 240 9.55 -1.17 -8.03
CA VAL A 240 8.62 -0.43 -8.88
C VAL A 240 8.85 -0.84 -10.34
N ASP A 241 7.83 -1.36 -11.00
CA ASP A 241 7.91 -1.78 -12.39
C ASP A 241 6.90 -0.98 -13.23
N SER A 242 7.41 0.02 -13.96
CA SER A 242 6.63 0.92 -14.80
C SER A 242 6.60 0.40 -16.23
N ARG A 243 5.39 0.12 -16.74
CA ARG A 243 5.18 -0.65 -17.96
C ARG A 243 4.17 0.03 -18.88
N GLN A 244 4.20 -0.29 -20.18
CA GLN A 244 3.13 0.07 -21.13
C GLN A 244 2.67 1.53 -21.03
N GLY A 245 3.61 2.48 -21.12
CA GLY A 245 3.31 3.92 -21.10
C GLY A 245 3.07 4.52 -19.71
N ALA A 246 3.07 3.73 -18.65
CA ALA A 246 2.92 4.20 -17.28
C ALA A 246 3.89 5.33 -16.94
N GLN A 247 3.41 6.31 -16.16
CA GLN A 247 4.20 7.42 -15.64
C GLN A 247 4.26 7.31 -14.12
N VAL A 248 5.44 7.09 -13.54
CA VAL A 248 5.57 7.04 -12.08
C VAL A 248 6.48 8.14 -11.54
N LEU A 249 6.11 8.69 -10.38
CA LEU A 249 6.93 9.58 -9.59
C LEU A 249 7.35 8.82 -8.33
N VAL A 250 8.63 8.48 -8.26
CA VAL A 250 9.21 7.65 -7.19
C VAL A 250 10.11 8.53 -6.32
N GLU A 251 9.61 8.96 -5.16
CA GLU A 251 10.32 9.95 -4.34
C GLU A 251 10.47 9.62 -2.86
N SER A 252 11.64 9.93 -2.30
CA SER A 252 11.91 9.76 -0.85
C SER A 252 11.65 8.33 -0.34
N ASN A 253 11.84 7.29 -1.17
CA ASN A 253 11.74 5.89 -0.76
C ASN A 253 13.10 5.35 -0.30
N VAL A 254 13.08 4.26 0.47
CA VAL A 254 14.29 3.51 0.83
C VAL A 254 14.24 2.14 0.19
N PHE A 255 15.25 1.81 -0.61
CA PHE A 255 15.45 0.49 -1.21
C PHE A 255 16.67 -0.18 -0.56
N ASP A 256 16.43 -1.20 0.26
CA ASP A 256 17.43 -1.96 0.99
C ASP A 256 17.46 -3.41 0.50
N THR A 257 18.55 -3.81 -0.15
CA THR A 257 18.72 -5.15 -0.71
C THR A 257 17.58 -5.48 -1.70
N VAL A 258 17.50 -4.69 -2.78
CA VAL A 258 16.50 -4.79 -3.84
C VAL A 258 17.19 -5.04 -5.18
N THR A 259 16.88 -6.15 -5.86
CA THR A 259 17.56 -6.53 -7.11
C THR A 259 17.37 -5.51 -8.24
N SER A 260 16.16 -4.98 -8.38
CA SER A 260 15.78 -4.02 -9.43
C SER A 260 14.81 -2.99 -8.83
N PRO A 261 15.30 -1.87 -8.26
CA PRO A 261 14.45 -0.94 -7.50
C PRO A 261 13.39 -0.23 -8.36
N ILE A 262 13.74 0.19 -9.58
CA ILE A 262 12.83 0.92 -10.49
C ILE A 262 13.10 0.46 -11.93
N ALA A 263 12.17 -0.28 -12.53
CA ALA A 263 12.27 -0.76 -13.91
C ALA A 263 11.36 0.04 -14.87
N THR A 264 11.86 0.38 -16.07
CA THR A 264 11.09 1.12 -17.09
C THR A 264 11.32 0.64 -18.54
N LYS A 265 12.54 0.77 -19.10
CA LYS A 265 12.80 0.65 -20.55
C LYS A 265 12.41 -0.70 -21.12
N LEU A 266 12.78 -1.78 -20.43
CA LEU A 266 12.48 -3.15 -20.84
C LEU A 266 10.97 -3.44 -20.90
N HIS A 267 10.14 -2.60 -20.27
CA HIS A 267 8.69 -2.80 -20.18
C HIS A 267 7.88 -1.65 -20.78
N GLY A 268 8.54 -0.63 -21.33
CA GLY A 268 7.91 0.48 -22.05
C GLY A 268 7.21 1.51 -21.18
N GLY A 269 7.54 1.62 -19.88
CA GLY A 269 7.06 2.69 -19.00
C GLY A 269 8.09 3.79 -18.78
N TYR A 270 7.77 4.70 -17.87
CA TYR A 270 8.57 5.87 -17.54
C TYR A 270 8.57 6.16 -16.04
N ALA A 271 9.66 6.75 -15.55
CA ALA A 271 9.79 7.16 -14.15
C ALA A 271 10.48 8.52 -14.02
N VAL A 272 9.94 9.39 -13.15
CA VAL A 272 10.69 10.48 -12.52
C VAL A 272 11.04 10.00 -11.13
N GLN A 273 12.31 10.12 -10.73
CA GLN A 273 12.74 9.71 -9.39
C GLN A 273 13.56 10.81 -8.73
N ARG A 274 13.41 10.97 -7.40
CA ARG A 274 14.20 11.92 -6.61
C ARG A 274 14.30 11.49 -5.14
N ASN A 275 15.40 11.86 -4.50
CA ASN A 275 15.60 11.68 -3.05
C ASN A 275 15.44 10.23 -2.54
N ASN A 276 15.61 9.22 -3.38
CA ASN A 276 15.56 7.82 -2.96
C ASN A 276 16.91 7.40 -2.34
N ILE A 277 16.86 6.62 -1.26
CA ILE A 277 18.05 6.03 -0.62
C ILE A 277 18.18 4.58 -1.10
N LEU A 278 19.39 4.20 -1.52
CA LEU A 278 19.74 2.84 -1.91
C LEU A 278 20.75 2.26 -0.90
N ILE A 279 20.42 1.12 -0.31
CA ILE A 279 21.25 0.36 0.63
C ILE A 279 21.42 -1.03 0.03
N ASN A 280 22.65 -1.51 -0.14
CA ASN A 280 22.94 -2.81 -0.78
C ASN A 280 22.18 -3.02 -2.10
N THR A 281 21.92 -1.93 -2.81
CA THR A 281 21.05 -1.83 -3.98
C THR A 281 21.72 -0.90 -4.96
N VAL A 282 21.64 -1.24 -6.24
CA VAL A 282 22.11 -0.39 -7.34
C VAL A 282 20.91 0.01 -8.18
N MET A 283 20.84 1.29 -8.58
CA MET A 283 19.79 1.77 -9.45
C MET A 283 19.87 1.07 -10.81
N ASN A 284 18.72 0.78 -11.41
CA ASN A 284 18.62 0.30 -12.78
C ASN A 284 19.31 1.26 -13.76
N THR A 285 20.07 0.72 -14.70
CA THR A 285 20.82 1.50 -15.71
C THR A 285 19.97 1.92 -16.90
N ASP A 286 18.77 1.36 -17.03
CA ASP A 286 17.89 1.51 -18.18
C ASP A 286 16.63 2.34 -17.85
N LEU A 287 16.73 3.26 -16.90
CA LEU A 287 15.64 4.18 -16.58
C LEU A 287 15.34 5.13 -17.76
N VAL A 288 14.06 5.28 -18.06
CA VAL A 288 13.53 6.25 -19.02
C VAL A 288 12.78 7.31 -18.24
N ALA A 289 13.21 8.55 -18.39
CA ALA A 289 12.61 9.68 -17.70
C ALA A 289 11.14 9.88 -18.12
N GLY A 290 10.27 10.03 -17.13
CA GLY A 290 8.86 10.38 -17.33
C GLY A 290 8.58 11.87 -17.30
N THR A 291 7.30 12.22 -17.35
CA THR A 291 6.80 13.61 -17.30
C THR A 291 6.06 13.93 -16.00
N LEU A 292 5.68 12.91 -15.21
CA LEU A 292 5.02 13.09 -13.92
C LEU A 292 6.02 13.62 -12.88
N THR A 293 6.13 14.94 -12.78
CA THR A 293 7.04 15.60 -11.81
C THR A 293 6.32 16.11 -10.56
N THR A 294 4.99 16.16 -10.58
CA THR A 294 4.14 16.60 -9.47
C THR A 294 2.76 15.93 -9.58
N PRO A 295 2.23 15.33 -8.49
CA PRO A 295 0.86 14.84 -8.45
C PRO A 295 -0.16 15.98 -8.30
N PRO A 296 -1.43 15.79 -8.70
CA PRO A 296 -2.46 16.84 -8.68
C PRO A 296 -3.07 17.10 -7.28
N TYR A 297 -2.36 16.79 -6.20
CA TYR A 297 -2.82 16.95 -4.83
C TYR A 297 -1.71 17.48 -3.92
N SER A 298 -2.10 18.09 -2.81
CA SER A 298 -1.15 18.54 -1.79
C SER A 298 -0.59 17.35 -1.02
N TYR A 299 0.73 17.34 -0.83
CA TYR A 299 1.44 16.35 -0.03
C TYR A 299 2.76 16.95 0.44
N SER A 300 3.39 16.26 1.38
CA SER A 300 4.80 16.45 1.70
C SER A 300 5.43 15.07 1.89
N THR A 301 6.76 15.00 1.82
CA THR A 301 7.49 13.76 2.07
C THR A 301 8.22 13.86 3.41
N ASP A 302 8.25 12.75 4.14
CA ASP A 302 9.19 12.57 5.25
C ASP A 302 10.63 12.58 4.69
N ALA A 303 11.60 12.99 5.51
CA ALA A 303 13.00 12.90 5.15
C ALA A 303 13.39 11.43 4.87
N ALA A 304 14.01 11.16 3.73
CA ALA A 304 14.21 9.80 3.22
C ALA A 304 14.99 8.89 4.19
N ASP A 305 15.92 9.45 4.96
CA ASP A 305 16.73 8.75 5.97
C ASP A 305 15.93 8.31 7.20
N THR A 306 14.78 8.94 7.47
CA THR A 306 13.87 8.56 8.56
C THR A 306 12.87 7.47 8.15
N VAL A 307 12.63 7.31 6.84
CA VAL A 307 11.55 6.48 6.29
C VAL A 307 11.63 5.03 6.76
N ALA A 308 12.81 4.39 6.68
CA ALA A 308 12.95 2.99 7.06
C ALA A 308 12.54 2.74 8.52
N GLY A 309 12.99 3.61 9.44
CA GLY A 309 12.64 3.52 10.86
C GLY A 309 11.17 3.83 11.14
N THR A 310 10.63 4.87 10.49
CA THR A 310 9.22 5.28 10.64
C THR A 310 8.28 4.19 10.12
N VAL A 311 8.50 3.71 8.89
CA VAL A 311 7.66 2.70 8.24
C VAL A 311 7.73 1.37 8.98
N ALA A 312 8.92 0.89 9.35
CA ALA A 312 9.06 -0.37 10.09
C ALA A 312 8.34 -0.36 11.46
N LYS A 313 8.14 0.82 12.07
CA LYS A 313 7.44 0.99 13.35
C LYS A 313 5.94 1.23 13.20
N SER A 314 5.51 1.90 12.14
CA SER A 314 4.16 2.45 12.03
C SER A 314 3.32 1.85 10.90
N ALA A 315 3.86 0.99 10.04
CA ALA A 315 3.05 0.29 9.05
C ALA A 315 2.45 -1.01 9.60
N GLY A 316 1.29 -1.40 9.06
CA GLY A 316 0.65 -2.70 9.28
C GLY A 316 -0.51 -2.69 10.27
N ALA A 317 -1.19 -3.82 10.37
CA ALA A 317 -2.29 -4.00 11.29
C ALA A 317 -1.83 -3.96 12.75
N GLY A 318 -2.69 -3.46 13.63
CA GLY A 318 -2.47 -3.32 15.07
C GLY A 318 -1.79 -2.01 15.50
N VAL A 319 -1.40 -1.14 14.56
CA VAL A 319 -0.85 0.19 14.88
C VAL A 319 -1.95 1.21 15.16
N VAL A 320 -2.98 1.23 14.31
CA VAL A 320 -4.22 1.97 14.55
C VAL A 320 -5.20 1.05 15.29
N THR A 321 -6.02 1.60 16.19
CA THR A 321 -6.93 0.80 17.04
C THR A 321 -8.34 1.34 16.98
N PHE A 322 -9.34 0.44 16.97
CA PHE A 322 -10.76 0.72 16.78
C PHE A 322 -11.66 -0.24 17.57
#